data_AF-A0A955SSV3-F1
#
_entry.id   AF-A0A955SSV3-F1
#
_cell.length_a   1.000
_cell.length_b   1.000
_cell.length_c   1.000
_cell.angle_alpha   90.00
_cell.angle_beta   90.00
_cell.angle_gamma   90.00
#
_symmetry.space_group_name_H-M   'P 1'
#
loop_
_entity.id
_entity.type
_entity.pdbx_description
1 polymer ?
#
loop_
_entity_poly.entity_id
_entity_poly.type
_entity_poly.pdbx_seq_one_letter_code
_entity_poly.pdbx_strand_id
1 'polypeptide(L)'
;MVLKLISIGIVVLLFYGLSQRFRPKIHIPVMLSAFVLDVSLVLYIELTRDATGQAMGWSHLPGIMKIHIFLSTMTVVMYLVQIVSGFIRFRKGGMPYHKHTGILFMIFRLGNLITSFLIETSR
;
A
#
# COMPACT_ATOMS: atom_id res chain seq x y z
N MET A 1 8.70 -8.97 -12.80
CA MET A 1 8.12 -10.17 -12.17
C MET A 1 8.31 -10.26 -10.65
N VAL A 2 9.53 -10.31 -10.10
CA VAL A 2 9.77 -10.53 -8.65
C VAL A 2 9.07 -9.51 -7.75
N LEU A 3 9.21 -8.20 -8.02
CA LEU A 3 8.55 -7.14 -7.23
C LEU A 3 7.02 -7.26 -7.19
N LYS A 4 6.42 -7.84 -8.23
CA LYS A 4 4.96 -8.06 -8.29
C LYS A 4 4.54 -9.21 -7.40
N LEU A 5 5.33 -10.29 -7.35
CA LEU A 5 5.10 -11.40 -6.43
C LEU A 5 5.18 -10.93 -4.97
N ILE A 6 6.14 -10.04 -4.66
CA ILE A 6 6.23 -9.40 -3.34
C ILE A 6 4.97 -8.58 -3.07
N SER A 7 4.52 -7.76 -4.03
CA SER A 7 3.29 -6.96 -3.91
C SER A 7 2.04 -7.83 -3.70
N ILE A 8 1.91 -8.95 -4.41
CA ILE A 8 0.85 -9.94 -4.19
C ILE A 8 0.94 -10.52 -2.78
N GLY A 9 2.14 -10.93 -2.35
CA GLY A 9 2.37 -11.47 -1.01
C GLY A 9 1.96 -10.49 0.09
N ILE A 10 2.26 -9.20 -0.09
CA ILE A 10 1.83 -8.13 0.83
C ILE A 10 0.30 -8.03 0.86
N VAL A 11 -0.38 -8.04 -0.29
CA VAL A 11 -1.84 -8.01 -0.35
C VAL A 11 -2.46 -9.23 0.34
N VAL A 12 -1.91 -10.42 0.14
CA VAL A 12 -2.32 -11.64 0.85
C VAL A 12 -2.13 -11.46 2.37
N LEU A 13 -1.00 -10.92 2.80
CA LEU A 13 -0.71 -10.66 4.22
C LEU A 13 -1.68 -9.63 4.82
N LEU A 14 -2.07 -8.60 4.06
CA LEU A 14 -3.09 -7.62 4.47
C LEU A 14 -4.47 -8.27 4.63
N PHE A 15 -4.89 -9.13 3.70
CA PHE A 15 -6.14 -9.88 3.83
C PHE A 15 -6.11 -10.83 5.03
N TYR A 16 -4.98 -11.51 5.25
CA TYR A 16 -4.78 -12.34 6.43
C TYR A 16 -4.89 -11.50 7.71
N GLY A 17 -4.18 -10.37 7.81
CA GLY A 17 -4.26 -9.45 8.94
C GLY A 17 -5.68 -8.94 9.19
N LEU A 18 -6.44 -8.64 8.13
CA LEU A 18 -7.83 -8.23 8.21
C LEU A 18 -8.76 -9.35 8.72
N SER A 19 -8.53 -10.60 8.30
CA SER A 19 -9.28 -11.76 8.80
C SER A 19 -9.11 -11.94 10.31
N GLN A 20 -7.94 -11.57 10.85
CA GLN A 20 -7.63 -11.67 12.27
C GLN A 20 -8.04 -10.43 13.07
N ARG A 21 -8.84 -9.51 12.53
CA ARG A 21 -9.22 -8.22 13.19
C ARG A 21 -9.80 -8.33 14.60
N PHE A 22 -10.38 -9.48 14.95
CA PHE A 22 -10.94 -9.74 16.29
C PHE A 22 -9.89 -10.26 17.30
N ARG A 23 -8.69 -10.59 16.83
CA ARG A 23 -7.56 -11.08 17.61
C ARG A 23 -6.42 -10.03 17.55
N PRO A 24 -6.47 -8.95 18.35
CA PRO A 24 -5.53 -7.82 18.24
C PRO A 24 -4.07 -8.24 18.40
N LYS A 25 -3.80 -9.27 19.21
CA LYS A 25 -2.46 -9.86 19.39
C LYS A 25 -1.85 -10.40 18.09
N ILE A 26 -2.67 -10.75 17.09
CA ILE A 26 -2.23 -11.23 15.78
C ILE A 26 -2.41 -10.13 14.72
N HIS A 27 -3.56 -9.45 14.73
CA HIS A 27 -3.88 -8.38 13.78
C HIS A 27 -2.80 -7.29 13.74
N ILE A 28 -2.43 -6.74 14.90
CA ILE A 28 -1.50 -5.61 14.98
C ILE A 28 -0.11 -5.97 14.39
N PRO A 29 0.58 -7.04 14.84
CA PRO A 29 1.91 -7.37 14.31
C PRO A 29 1.88 -7.78 12.83
N VAL A 30 0.82 -8.46 12.38
CA VAL A 30 0.67 -8.83 10.96
C VAL A 30 0.47 -7.59 10.08
N MET A 31 -0.43 -6.69 10.46
CA MET A 31 -0.68 -5.45 9.71
C MET A 31 0.56 -4.56 9.70
N LEU A 32 1.25 -4.41 10.83
CA LEU A 32 2.48 -3.62 10.90
C LEU A 32 3.59 -4.22 10.01
N SER A 33 3.76 -5.54 10.03
CA SER A 33 4.70 -6.24 9.13
C SER A 33 4.36 -5.99 7.66
N ALA A 34 3.08 -6.09 7.29
CA ALA A 34 2.63 -5.82 5.93
C ALA A 34 2.91 -4.35 5.51
N PHE A 35 2.70 -3.40 6.42
CA PHE A 35 2.96 -1.98 6.16
C PHE A 35 4.45 -1.70 5.98
N VAL A 36 5.31 -2.27 6.84
CA VAL A 36 6.76 -2.13 6.72
C VAL A 36 7.26 -2.73 5.39
N LEU A 37 6.77 -3.91 5.02
CA LEU A 37 7.12 -4.54 3.75
C LEU A 37 6.65 -3.70 2.55
N ASP A 38 5.45 -3.13 2.59
CA ASP A 38 4.94 -2.31 1.49
C ASP A 38 5.71 -0.99 1.34
N VAL A 39 5.97 -0.30 2.45
CA VAL A 39 6.79 0.92 2.42
C VAL A 39 8.20 0.61 1.92
N SER A 40 8.81 -0.50 2.36
CA SER A 40 10.13 -0.93 1.89
C SER A 40 10.13 -1.21 0.38
N LEU A 41 9.07 -1.85 -0.13
CA LEU A 41 8.91 -2.12 -1.55
C LEU A 41 8.77 -0.82 -2.36
N VAL A 42 7.94 0.11 -1.90
CA VAL A 42 7.75 1.42 -2.57
C VAL A 42 9.05 2.22 -2.57
N LEU A 43 9.74 2.30 -1.42
CA LEU A 43 11.03 2.99 -1.32
C LEU A 43 12.07 2.37 -2.25
N TYR A 44 12.16 1.04 -2.31
CA TYR A 44 13.07 0.36 -3.21
C TYR A 44 12.78 0.70 -4.69
N ILE A 45 11.51 0.69 -5.09
CA ILE A 45 11.10 1.04 -6.46
C ILE A 45 11.45 2.51 -6.76
N GLU A 46 11.14 3.42 -5.84
CA GLU A 46 11.38 4.85 -6.03
C GLU A 46 12.88 5.17 -6.14
N LEU A 47 13.70 4.63 -5.24
CA LEU A 47 15.16 4.80 -5.29
C LEU A 47 15.76 4.23 -6.58
N THR A 48 15.26 3.09 -7.04
CA THR A 48 15.70 2.49 -8.31
C THR A 48 15.27 3.34 -9.51
N ARG A 49 14.06 3.92 -9.46
CA ARG A 49 13.51 4.81 -10.49
C ARG A 49 14.29 6.11 -10.58
N ASP A 50 14.61 6.73 -9.45
CA ASP A 50 15.40 7.96 -9.41
C ASP A 50 16.84 7.73 -9.90
N ALA A 51 17.42 6.57 -9.58
CA ALA A 51 18.76 6.19 -10.04
C ALA A 51 18.83 5.92 -11.56
N THR A 52 17.71 5.51 -12.18
CA THR A 52 17.67 5.08 -13.59
C THR A 52 16.90 6.02 -14.52
N GLY A 53 16.10 6.95 -13.99
CA GLY A 53 14.91 7.43 -14.70
C GLY A 53 14.56 8.91 -14.59
N GLN A 54 15.52 9.82 -14.41
CA GLN A 54 15.24 11.27 -14.52
C GLN A 54 15.14 11.80 -15.97
N ALA A 55 15.32 10.94 -16.97
CA ALA A 55 15.37 11.37 -18.38
C ALA A 55 14.01 11.72 -19.01
N MET A 56 12.89 11.25 -18.43
CA MET A 56 11.54 11.53 -18.94
C MET A 56 10.76 12.35 -17.93
N GLY A 57 10.55 13.63 -18.22
CA GLY A 57 9.73 14.52 -17.39
C GLY A 57 8.30 14.01 -17.22
N TRP A 58 7.62 14.42 -16.14
CA TRP A 58 6.28 13.97 -15.76
C TRP A 58 5.24 14.08 -16.89
N SER A 59 5.36 15.08 -17.77
CA SER A 59 4.51 15.28 -18.94
C SER A 59 4.49 14.08 -19.87
N HIS A 60 5.62 13.39 -20.03
CA HIS A 60 5.80 12.27 -20.97
C HIS A 60 5.40 10.91 -20.39
N LEU A 61 5.04 10.84 -19.10
CA LEU A 61 4.60 9.59 -18.49
C LEU A 61 3.22 9.15 -19.05
N PRO A 62 3.06 7.87 -19.42
CA PRO A 62 1.75 7.32 -19.78
C PRO A 62 0.71 7.56 -18.69
N GLY A 63 -0.55 7.78 -19.07
CA GLY A 63 -1.63 8.07 -18.11
C GLY A 63 -1.77 7.00 -17.01
N ILE A 64 -1.61 5.72 -17.38
CA ILE A 64 -1.65 4.61 -16.42
C ILE A 64 -0.53 4.67 -15.37
N MET A 65 0.66 5.15 -15.75
CA MET A 65 1.79 5.33 -14.85
C MET A 65 1.49 6.45 -13.84
N LYS A 66 0.89 7.56 -14.28
CA LYS A 66 0.47 8.65 -13.39
C LYS A 66 -0.58 8.17 -12.37
N ILE A 67 -1.55 7.38 -12.82
CA ILE A 67 -2.57 6.78 -11.93
C ILE A 67 -1.91 5.84 -10.91
N HIS A 68 -0.99 4.98 -11.34
CA HIS A 68 -0.27 4.08 -10.43
C HIS A 68 0.52 4.84 -9.38
N ILE A 69 1.28 5.87 -9.78
CA ILE A 69 2.03 6.72 -8.84
C ILE A 69 1.07 7.37 -7.84
N PHE A 70 -0.04 7.93 -8.31
CA PHE A 70 -1.07 8.51 -7.43
C PHE A 70 -1.62 7.49 -6.43
N LEU A 71 -2.01 6.29 -6.88
CA LEU A 71 -2.53 5.23 -6.02
C LEU A 71 -1.49 4.75 -5.00
N SER A 72 -0.23 4.63 -5.42
CA SER A 72 0.89 4.27 -4.54
C SER A 72 1.10 5.32 -3.45
N THR A 73 1.14 6.60 -3.82
CA THR A 73 1.26 7.71 -2.86
C THR A 73 0.08 7.75 -1.89
N MET A 74 -1.16 7.60 -2.38
CA MET A 74 -2.34 7.56 -1.52
C MET A 74 -2.34 6.36 -0.58
N THR A 75 -1.84 5.20 -1.03
CA THR A 75 -1.66 4.01 -0.19
C THR A 75 -0.71 4.30 0.97
N VAL A 76 0.42 4.98 0.71
CA VAL A 76 1.39 5.38 1.75
C VAL A 76 0.78 6.36 2.76
N VAL A 77 0.05 7.37 2.27
CA VAL A 77 -0.67 8.31 3.16
C VAL A 77 -1.68 7.56 4.03
N MET A 78 -2.43 6.64 3.44
CA MET A 78 -3.42 5.84 4.15
C MET A 78 -2.79 4.88 5.17
N TYR A 79 -1.53 4.44 4.98
CA TYR A 79 -0.81 3.71 6.03
C TYR A 79 -0.67 4.52 7.30
N LEU A 80 -0.26 5.79 7.21
CA LEU A 80 -0.14 6.67 8.36
C LEU A 80 -1.50 6.82 9.05
N VAL A 81 -2.57 7.01 8.27
CA VAL A 81 -3.95 7.07 8.79
C VAL A 81 -4.33 5.77 9.51
N GLN A 82 -4.02 4.59 8.96
CA GLN A 82 -4.33 3.29 9.59
C GLN A 82 -3.55 3.06 10.88
N ILE A 83 -2.26 3.39 10.92
CA ILE A 83 -1.42 3.24 12.11
C ILE A 83 -1.92 4.17 13.22
N VAL A 84 -2.12 5.46 12.91
CA VAL A 84 -2.57 6.45 13.90
C VAL A 84 -3.98 6.10 14.40
N SER A 85 -4.91 5.80 13.50
CA SER A 85 -6.28 5.43 13.90
C SER A 85 -6.35 4.11 14.67
N GLY A 86 -5.53 3.13 14.31
CA GLY A 86 -5.39 1.86 15.03
C GLY A 86 -4.85 2.07 16.45
N PHE A 87 -3.84 2.92 16.59
CA PHE A 87 -3.25 3.28 17.90
C PHE A 87 -4.24 4.03 18.79
N ILE A 88 -4.96 5.01 18.24
CA ILE A 88 -6.02 5.73 18.95
C ILE A 88 -7.11 4.76 19.42
N ARG A 89 -7.56 3.86 18.53
CA ARG A 89 -8.55 2.83 18.88
C ARG A 89 -8.06 1.90 19.98
N PHE A 90 -6.79 1.49 19.93
CA PHE A 90 -6.19 0.63 20.94
C PHE A 90 -6.11 1.30 22.32
N ARG A 91 -5.73 2.59 22.38
CA ARG A 91 -5.59 3.33 23.64
C ARG A 91 -6.89 3.86 24.22
N LYS A 92 -7.77 4.42 23.38
CA LYS A 92 -8.98 5.14 23.82
C LYS A 92 -10.27 4.32 23.68
N GLY A 93 -10.17 3.06 23.25
CA GLY A 93 -11.31 2.14 23.14
C GLY A 93 -12.30 2.43 22.01
N GLY A 94 -12.18 3.54 21.29
CA GLY A 94 -13.14 3.90 20.24
C GLY A 94 -12.58 4.84 19.18
N MET A 95 -12.52 4.37 17.93
CA MET A 95 -12.44 5.22 16.74
C MET A 95 -13.33 4.61 15.64
N PRO A 96 -14.53 5.17 15.37
CA PRO A 96 -15.51 4.55 14.46
C PRO A 96 -15.03 4.52 13.00
N TYR A 97 -14.07 5.40 12.66
CA TYR A 97 -13.59 5.56 11.28
C TYR A 97 -12.44 4.61 10.90
N HIS A 98 -11.82 3.89 11.83
CA HIS A 98 -10.71 2.98 11.50
C HIS A 98 -11.14 1.92 10.48
N LYS A 99 -12.34 1.34 10.65
CA LYS A 99 -12.88 0.36 9.69
C LYS A 99 -13.11 0.98 8.31
N HIS A 100 -13.72 2.17 8.26
CA HIS A 100 -14.06 2.87 7.01
C HIS A 100 -12.79 3.28 6.24
N THR A 101 -11.84 3.89 6.94
CA THR A 101 -10.54 4.23 6.38
C THR A 101 -9.74 2.99 5.98
N GLY A 102 -9.89 1.87 6.70
CA GLY A 102 -9.28 0.58 6.33
C GLY A 102 -9.82 0.02 5.01
N ILE A 103 -11.13 0.16 4.74
CA ILE A 103 -11.72 -0.23 3.45
C ILE A 103 -11.15 0.64 2.33
N LEU A 104 -11.10 1.96 2.52
CA LEU A 104 -10.55 2.88 1.53
C LEU A 104 -9.07 2.59 1.25
N PHE A 105 -8.30 2.29 2.30
CA PHE A 105 -6.91 1.84 2.19
C PHE A 105 -6.80 0.58 1.31
N MET A 106 -7.64 -0.43 1.55
CA MET A 106 -7.64 -1.66 0.75
C MET A 106 -7.99 -1.40 -0.72
N ILE A 107 -8.93 -0.49 -1.00
CA ILE A 107 -9.29 -0.09 -2.37
C ILE A 107 -8.06 0.52 -3.08
N PHE A 108 -7.39 1.48 -2.44
CA PHE A 108 -6.18 2.07 -3.01
C PHE A 108 -5.09 1.03 -3.22
N ARG A 109 -4.87 0.13 -2.25
CA ARG A 109 -3.81 -0.89 -2.33
C ARG A 109 -4.07 -1.92 -3.43
N LEU A 110 -5.32 -2.33 -3.61
CA LEU A 110 -5.73 -3.24 -4.68
C LEU A 110 -5.65 -2.56 -6.05
N GLY A 111 -6.12 -1.31 -6.16
CA GLY A 111 -5.95 -0.51 -7.37
C GLY A 111 -4.47 -0.34 -7.74
N ASN A 112 -3.61 -0.10 -6.76
CA ASN A 112 -2.16 0.00 -6.96
C ASN A 112 -1.57 -1.31 -7.50
N LEU A 113 -2.01 -2.46 -6.96
CA LEU A 113 -1.60 -3.77 -7.47
C LEU A 113 -2.07 -3.98 -8.93
N ILE A 114 -3.34 -3.71 -9.22
CA ILE A 114 -3.90 -3.88 -10.57
C ILE A 114 -3.15 -3.02 -11.60
N THR A 115 -2.97 -1.73 -11.30
CA THR A 115 -2.25 -0.82 -12.18
C THR A 115 -0.78 -1.23 -12.39
N SER A 116 -0.15 -1.87 -11.41
CA SER A 116 1.20 -2.42 -11.57
C SER A 116 1.28 -3.54 -12.63
N PHE A 117 0.21 -4.30 -12.84
CA PHE A 117 0.12 -5.28 -13.93
C PHE A 117 -0.08 -4.59 -15.28
N LEU A 118 -0.96 -3.59 -15.34
CA LEU A 118 -1.27 -2.85 -16.57
C LEU A 118 -0.07 -2.07 -17.14
N ILE A 119 0.82 -1.55 -16.29
CA ILE A 119 2.05 -0.88 -16.74
C ILE A 119 3.01 -1.82 -17.48
N GLU A 120 3.01 -3.12 -17.15
CA GLU A 120 3.89 -4.10 -17.84
C GLU A 120 3.33 -4.50 -19.19
N THR A 121 2.01 -4.58 -19.36
CA THR A 121 1.39 -4.89 -20.65
C THR A 121 1.51 -3.73 -21.66
N SER A 122 1.86 -2.53 -21.20
CA SER A 122 1.99 -1.32 -22.04
C SER A 122 3.43 -0.96 -22.41
N ARG A 123 4.40 -1.82 -22.06
CA ARG A 123 5.80 -1.77 -22.51
C ARG A 123 6.06 -2.86 -23.53
#